data_AF-A0A2I1BUR0-F1
#
_entry.id   AF-A0A2I1BUR0-F1
#
_cell.length_a   1.000
_cell.length_b   1.000
_cell.length_c   1.000
_cell.angle_alpha   90.00
_cell.angle_beta   90.00
_cell.angle_gamma   90.00
#
_symmetry.space_group_name_H-M   'P 1'
#
loop_
_entity.id
_entity.type
_entity.pdbx_description
1 polymer ?
#
loop_
_entity_poly.entity_id
_entity_poly.type
_entity_poly.pdbx_seq_one_letter_code
_entity_poly.pdbx_strand_id
1 'polypeptide(L)'
;MQDATITGDTAIAVINALRELRSTGGISNTPLYIPISSVGHGSQRDQPLLSIPLYLWLLPIAQEDTAVLEKVVREAAKEADSPLGGYVMLRPPLLTHGKMKGRGSVRVGWIWEDEVFKNQDEEEQGIKIGWTISRLDLAKWMFEELVQGDAHKWKGKCVYLTY
;
A
#
# COMPACT_ATOMS: atom_id res chain seq x y z
N MET A 1 -6.06 13.92 15.53
CA MET A 1 -5.06 12.85 15.40
C MET A 1 -4.27 12.86 16.69
N GLN A 2 -4.24 11.75 17.44
CA GLN A 2 -3.58 11.69 18.75
C GLN A 2 -2.07 11.45 18.63
N ASP A 3 -1.65 10.83 17.53
CA ASP A 3 -0.26 10.62 17.16
C ASP A 3 -0.12 10.90 15.66
N ALA A 4 0.76 11.85 15.32
CA ALA A 4 0.94 12.37 13.97
C ALA A 4 1.84 11.49 13.08
N THR A 5 2.64 10.61 13.68
CA THR A 5 3.66 9.80 12.98
C THR A 5 3.40 8.31 13.08
N ILE A 6 2.21 7.92 13.55
CA ILE A 6 1.89 6.54 13.92
C ILE A 6 2.12 5.53 12.79
N THR A 7 1.83 5.86 11.54
CA THR A 7 1.95 4.91 10.44
C THR A 7 3.40 4.74 9.99
N GLY A 8 4.16 5.83 9.90
CA GLY A 8 5.59 5.82 9.63
C GLY A 8 6.37 5.11 10.75
N ASP A 9 6.10 5.47 12.01
CA ASP A 9 6.76 4.88 13.17
C ASP A 9 6.46 3.39 13.30
N THR A 10 5.21 2.98 13.02
CA THR A 10 4.85 1.55 13.02
C THR A 10 5.63 0.78 11.96
N ALA A 11 5.75 1.31 10.73
CA ALA A 11 6.52 0.65 9.69
C ALA A 11 8.01 0.54 10.03
N ILE A 12 8.60 1.61 10.57
CA ILE A 12 10.00 1.62 11.04
C ILE A 12 10.19 0.56 12.13
N ALA A 13 9.30 0.52 13.12
CA ALA A 13 9.37 -0.43 14.22
C ALA A 13 9.28 -1.88 13.72
N VAL A 14 8.32 -2.20 12.84
CA VAL A 14 8.17 -3.54 12.28
C VAL A 14 9.40 -3.95 11.47
N ILE A 15 9.91 -3.06 10.61
CA ILE A 15 11.08 -3.34 9.78
C ILE A 15 12.33 -3.57 10.64
N ASN A 16 12.53 -2.77 11.67
CA ASN A 16 13.67 -2.94 12.59
C ASN A 16 13.57 -4.24 13.38
N ALA A 17 12.37 -4.61 13.86
CA ALA A 17 12.16 -5.89 14.52
C ALA A 17 12.45 -7.07 13.58
N LEU A 18 12.05 -6.99 12.30
CA LEU A 18 12.38 -8.02 11.32
C LEU A 18 13.89 -8.13 11.04
N ARG A 19 14.60 -6.99 11.00
CA ARG A 19 16.08 -6.99 10.88
C ARG A 19 16.73 -7.68 12.07
N GLU A 20 16.28 -7.39 13.28
CA GLU A 20 16.81 -8.00 14.51
C GLU A 20 16.53 -9.51 14.56
N LEU A 21 15.31 -9.93 14.24
CA LEU A 21 14.95 -11.34 14.18
C LEU A 21 15.79 -12.10 13.13
N ARG A 22 16.12 -11.46 12.01
CA ARG A 22 16.96 -12.07 10.97
C ARG A 22 18.42 -12.14 11.38
N SER A 23 18.98 -11.08 11.97
CA SER A 23 20.38 -11.04 12.40
C SER A 23 20.68 -12.02 13.54
N THR A 24 19.68 -12.28 14.40
CA THR A 24 19.76 -13.27 15.49
C THR A 24 19.41 -14.69 15.06
N GLY A 25 19.01 -14.90 13.79
CA GLY A 25 18.58 -16.21 13.28
C GLY A 25 17.23 -16.69 13.79
N GLY A 26 16.43 -15.81 14.42
CA GLY A 26 15.07 -16.10 14.87
C GLY A 26 14.07 -16.29 13.72
N ILE A 27 14.36 -15.73 12.54
CA ILE A 27 13.65 -16.02 11.29
C ILE A 27 14.64 -16.26 10.15
N SER A 28 14.28 -17.15 9.24
CA SER A 28 15.05 -17.43 8.01
C SER A 28 14.34 -16.96 6.73
N ASN A 29 13.02 -16.71 6.82
CA ASN A 29 12.22 -16.20 5.71
C ASN A 29 12.03 -14.68 5.80
N THR A 30 11.78 -14.06 4.66
CA THR A 30 11.46 -12.63 4.56
C THR A 30 9.97 -12.46 4.23
N PRO A 31 9.16 -11.85 5.12
CA PRO A 31 7.73 -11.72 4.92
C PRO A 31 7.37 -10.64 3.90
N LEU A 32 6.22 -10.80 3.23
CA LEU A 32 5.65 -9.76 2.38
C LEU A 32 4.93 -8.71 3.24
N TYR A 33 5.28 -7.43 3.10
CA TYR A 33 4.66 -6.35 3.87
C TYR A 33 3.53 -5.67 3.08
N ILE A 34 2.32 -5.65 3.63
CA ILE A 34 1.11 -5.19 2.91
C ILE A 34 0.45 -4.04 3.69
N PRO A 35 0.96 -2.80 3.57
CA PRO A 35 0.37 -1.66 4.23
C PRO A 35 -0.82 -1.08 3.45
N ILE A 36 -1.77 -0.51 4.20
CA ILE A 36 -2.78 0.40 3.66
C ILE A 36 -2.21 1.82 3.71
N SER A 37 -1.93 2.37 2.54
CA SER A 37 -1.50 3.74 2.31
C SER A 37 -2.72 4.59 1.87
N SER A 38 -2.50 5.57 1.01
CA SER A 38 -3.49 6.48 0.44
C SER A 38 -3.10 6.83 -0.99
N VAL A 39 -4.08 7.23 -1.79
CA VAL A 39 -3.83 8.01 -3.02
C VAL A 39 -3.01 9.27 -2.71
N GLY A 40 -2.20 9.75 -3.65
CA GLY A 40 -1.41 10.98 -3.55
C GLY A 40 0.09 10.78 -3.44
N HIS A 41 0.56 9.53 -3.40
CA HIS A 41 1.96 9.18 -3.10
C HIS A 41 2.73 8.64 -4.31
N GLY A 42 2.06 8.51 -5.46
CA GLY A 42 2.67 7.98 -6.68
C GLY A 42 3.37 9.01 -7.56
N SER A 43 4.14 8.53 -8.52
CA SER A 43 4.77 9.37 -9.57
C SER A 43 3.75 9.99 -10.53
N GLN A 44 2.58 9.37 -10.64
CA GLN A 44 1.47 9.80 -11.47
C GLN A 44 0.25 10.17 -10.60
N ARG A 45 -0.60 11.08 -11.10
CA ARG A 45 -1.81 11.50 -10.38
C ARG A 45 -2.82 10.35 -10.26
N ASP A 46 -3.17 10.03 -9.03
CA ASP A 46 -4.14 9.00 -8.66
C ASP A 46 -5.40 9.54 -7.95
N GLN A 47 -5.43 10.85 -7.70
CA GLN A 47 -6.55 11.56 -7.05
C GLN A 47 -7.41 12.32 -8.08
N PRO A 48 -8.76 12.32 -7.94
CA PRO A 48 -9.61 13.31 -8.60
C PRO A 48 -9.16 14.74 -8.29
N LEU A 49 -9.20 15.65 -9.28
CA LEU A 49 -8.70 17.01 -9.09
C LEU A 49 -9.42 17.75 -7.95
N LEU A 50 -10.73 17.56 -7.80
CA LEU A 50 -11.49 18.22 -6.73
C LEU A 50 -11.24 17.61 -5.35
N SER A 51 -10.61 16.43 -5.24
CA SER A 51 -10.21 15.89 -3.94
C SER A 51 -8.83 16.39 -3.50
N ILE A 52 -8.01 16.97 -4.38
CA ILE A 52 -6.67 17.45 -4.03
C ILE A 52 -6.71 18.46 -2.85
N PRO A 53 -7.63 19.44 -2.80
CA PRO A 53 -7.71 20.35 -1.65
C PRO A 53 -7.97 19.65 -0.31
N LEU A 54 -8.75 18.56 -0.31
CA LEU A 54 -8.98 17.75 0.89
C LEU A 54 -7.66 17.16 1.40
N TYR A 55 -6.84 16.58 0.52
CA TYR A 55 -5.58 15.96 0.91
C TYR A 55 -4.51 16.99 1.30
N LEU A 56 -4.41 18.11 0.58
CA LEU A 56 -3.40 19.14 0.84
C LEU A 56 -3.71 20.03 2.05
N TRP A 57 -4.98 20.34 2.31
CA TRP A 57 -5.33 21.31 3.35
C TRP A 57 -5.89 20.68 4.62
N LEU A 58 -6.68 19.61 4.49
CA LEU A 58 -7.34 19.00 5.65
C LEU A 58 -6.59 17.78 6.18
N LEU A 59 -5.80 17.11 5.35
CA LEU A 59 -5.06 15.91 5.71
C LEU A 59 -3.53 16.00 5.52
N PRO A 60 -2.86 17.18 5.57
CA PRO A 60 -1.43 17.27 5.24
C PRO A 60 -0.56 16.39 6.16
N ILE A 61 -0.82 16.43 7.47
CA ILE A 61 -0.08 15.64 8.46
C ILE A 61 -0.24 14.14 8.20
N ALA A 62 -1.46 13.70 7.90
CA ALA A 62 -1.72 12.29 7.60
C ALA A 62 -1.06 11.83 6.29
N GLN A 63 -1.01 12.72 5.28
CA GLN A 63 -0.30 12.44 4.03
C GLN A 63 1.21 12.39 4.22
N GLU A 64 1.79 13.30 5.00
CA GLU A 64 3.22 13.29 5.32
C GLU A 64 3.62 11.98 6.02
N ASP A 65 2.85 11.55 7.02
CA ASP A 65 3.10 10.28 7.73
C ASP A 65 2.94 9.05 6.81
N THR A 66 1.90 9.05 5.96
CA THR A 66 1.70 7.99 4.97
C THR A 66 2.84 7.95 3.94
N ALA A 67 3.41 9.11 3.59
CA ALA A 67 4.58 9.19 2.72
C ALA A 67 5.82 8.59 3.38
N VAL A 68 6.01 8.79 4.69
CA VAL A 68 7.08 8.14 5.46
C VAL A 68 6.88 6.62 5.47
N LEU A 69 5.66 6.14 5.74
CA LEU A 69 5.30 4.73 5.64
C LEU A 69 5.68 4.16 4.26
N GLU A 70 5.25 4.78 3.16
CA GLU A 70 5.56 4.28 1.83
C GLU A 70 7.06 4.25 1.56
N LYS A 71 7.76 5.34 1.89
CA LYS A 71 9.19 5.49 1.66
C LYS A 71 9.98 4.41 2.40
N VAL A 72 9.77 4.27 3.71
CA VAL A 72 10.51 3.33 4.55
C VAL A 72 10.29 1.88 4.08
N VAL A 73 9.05 1.52 3.77
CA VAL A 73 8.73 0.17 3.27
C VAL A 73 9.39 -0.11 1.93
N ARG A 74 9.29 0.83 0.98
CA ARG A 74 9.87 0.68 -0.36
C ARG A 74 11.39 0.62 -0.31
N GLU A 75 12.02 1.48 0.49
CA GLU A 75 13.47 1.47 0.68
C GLU A 75 13.94 0.15 1.30
N ALA A 76 13.30 -0.29 2.40
CA ALA A 76 13.64 -1.54 3.06
C ALA A 76 13.50 -2.75 2.12
N ALA A 77 12.45 -2.79 1.30
CA ALA A 77 12.21 -3.89 0.35
C ALA A 77 13.25 -3.97 -0.79
N LYS A 78 13.99 -2.89 -1.06
CA LYS A 78 15.01 -2.83 -2.12
C LYS A 78 16.43 -3.12 -1.62
N GLU A 79 16.62 -3.25 -0.32
CA GLU A 79 17.92 -3.57 0.27
C GLU A 79 18.42 -4.94 -0.19
N ALA A 80 19.73 -5.07 -0.46
CA ALA A 80 20.33 -6.35 -0.85
C ALA A 80 20.14 -7.43 0.23
N ASP A 81 20.19 -7.03 1.50
CA ASP A 81 19.88 -7.87 2.66
C ASP A 81 18.51 -7.50 3.26
N SER A 82 17.50 -7.32 2.41
CA SER A 82 16.18 -6.84 2.85
C SER A 82 15.57 -7.69 3.96
N PRO A 83 15.02 -7.07 5.03
CA PRO A 83 14.19 -7.79 5.99
C PRO A 83 12.82 -8.19 5.42
N LEU A 84 12.47 -7.71 4.22
CA LEU A 84 11.18 -7.94 3.56
C LEU A 84 11.34 -8.81 2.32
N GLY A 85 10.35 -9.68 2.08
CA GLY A 85 10.23 -10.45 0.84
C GLY A 85 9.71 -9.61 -0.33
N GLY A 86 9.38 -8.33 -0.08
CA GLY A 86 8.74 -7.37 -0.96
C GLY A 86 7.62 -6.63 -0.23
N TYR A 87 6.83 -5.87 -0.97
CA TYR A 87 5.64 -5.21 -0.45
C TYR A 87 4.43 -5.35 -1.39
N VAL A 88 3.23 -5.04 -0.90
CA VAL A 88 2.05 -4.74 -1.71
C VAL A 88 1.42 -3.45 -1.17
N MET A 89 1.54 -2.36 -1.91
CA MET A 89 1.17 -1.03 -1.42
C MET A 89 -0.27 -0.73 -1.81
N LEU A 90 -1.20 -0.76 -0.85
CA LEU A 90 -2.61 -0.48 -1.15
C LEU A 90 -2.87 1.02 -1.07
N ARG A 91 -3.30 1.64 -2.15
CA ARG A 91 -3.61 3.07 -2.27
C ARG A 91 -5.11 3.29 -2.52
N PRO A 92 -5.98 3.05 -1.53
CA PRO A 92 -7.40 3.39 -1.66
C PRO A 92 -7.59 4.92 -1.62
N PRO A 93 -8.66 5.44 -2.24
CA PRO A 93 -9.13 6.80 -2.00
C PRO A 93 -9.93 6.83 -0.68
N LEU A 94 -10.76 7.85 -0.47
CA LEU A 94 -11.44 8.07 0.80
C LEU A 94 -12.25 6.85 1.27
N LEU A 95 -11.91 6.35 2.46
CA LEU A 95 -12.54 5.19 3.07
C LEU A 95 -13.89 5.55 3.72
N THR A 96 -14.95 4.85 3.30
CA THR A 96 -16.32 5.07 3.77
C THR A 96 -16.82 3.94 4.67
N HIS A 97 -17.84 4.25 5.49
CA HIS A 97 -18.56 3.28 6.34
C HIS A 97 -19.81 2.71 5.65
N GLY A 98 -19.88 2.79 4.32
CA GLY A 98 -21.01 2.30 3.54
C GLY A 98 -21.14 0.78 3.55
N LYS A 99 -22.31 0.29 3.11
CA LYS A 99 -22.54 -1.14 2.86
C LYS A 99 -21.59 -1.64 1.77
N MET A 100 -21.20 -2.91 1.87
CA MET A 100 -20.48 -3.62 0.83
C MET A 100 -21.28 -3.58 -0.49
N LYS A 101 -20.66 -3.13 -1.57
CA LYS A 101 -21.26 -3.12 -2.92
C LYS A 101 -20.94 -4.40 -3.69
N GLY A 102 -19.91 -5.13 -3.26
CA GLY A 102 -19.49 -6.38 -3.86
C GLY A 102 -18.39 -6.21 -4.91
N ARG A 103 -17.73 -7.33 -5.24
CA ARG A 103 -16.51 -7.36 -6.07
C ARG A 103 -16.69 -6.70 -7.43
N GLY A 104 -17.85 -6.88 -8.07
CA GLY A 104 -18.12 -6.29 -9.39
C GLY A 104 -18.19 -4.76 -9.40
N SER A 105 -18.32 -4.12 -8.24
CA SER A 105 -18.26 -2.66 -8.11
C SER A 105 -16.86 -2.12 -7.81
N VAL A 106 -15.89 -2.98 -7.49
CA VAL A 106 -14.52 -2.56 -7.17
C VAL A 106 -13.67 -2.58 -8.44
N ARG A 107 -13.21 -1.41 -8.85
CA ARG A 107 -12.20 -1.24 -9.88
C ARG A 107 -10.82 -1.39 -9.25
N VAL A 108 -10.05 -2.32 -9.79
CA VAL A 108 -8.66 -2.58 -9.40
C VAL A 108 -7.76 -2.13 -10.54
N GLY A 109 -6.67 -1.48 -10.20
CA GLY A 109 -5.55 -1.30 -11.12
C GLY A 109 -4.28 -1.10 -10.34
N TRP A 110 -3.15 -1.22 -11.00
CA TRP A 110 -1.86 -1.22 -10.32
C TRP A 110 -0.76 -0.81 -11.28
N ILE A 111 0.33 -0.34 -10.69
CA ILE A 111 1.59 0.01 -11.37
C ILE A 111 2.77 -0.48 -10.51
N TRP A 112 3.95 -0.54 -11.10
CA TRP A 112 5.21 -0.62 -10.36
C TRP A 112 5.82 0.78 -10.24
N GLU A 113 6.14 1.18 -9.01
CA GLU A 113 6.90 2.40 -8.75
C GLU A 113 8.41 2.12 -8.59
N ASP A 114 8.79 0.84 -8.45
CA ASP A 114 10.15 0.39 -8.22
C ASP A 114 10.54 -0.64 -9.30
N GLU A 115 11.44 -0.25 -10.20
CA GLU A 115 11.87 -1.06 -11.36
C GLU A 115 12.41 -2.45 -10.99
N VAL A 116 12.97 -2.63 -9.79
CA VAL A 116 13.48 -3.94 -9.32
C VAL A 116 12.39 -5.00 -9.19
N PHE A 117 11.12 -4.59 -9.05
CA PHE A 117 9.99 -5.52 -8.96
C PHE A 117 9.23 -5.67 -10.27
N LYS A 118 9.60 -4.92 -11.31
CA LYS A 118 8.92 -4.94 -12.59
C LYS A 118 9.12 -6.28 -13.29
N ASN A 119 8.02 -6.88 -13.70
CA ASN A 119 8.06 -8.08 -14.53
C ASN A 119 7.89 -7.66 -16.00
N GLN A 120 8.83 -8.04 -16.87
CA GLN A 120 8.79 -7.66 -18.29
C GLN A 120 7.66 -8.35 -19.06
N ASP A 121 7.16 -9.48 -18.55
CA ASP A 121 6.11 -10.28 -19.19
C ASP A 121 4.70 -9.89 -18.75
N GLU A 122 4.56 -8.92 -17.83
CA GLU A 122 3.27 -8.50 -17.30
C GLU A 122 3.06 -6.99 -17.55
N GLU A 123 1.91 -6.63 -18.12
CA GLU A 123 1.55 -5.23 -18.37
C GLU A 123 0.80 -4.61 -17.18
N GLU A 124 1.13 -3.37 -16.86
CA GLU A 124 0.42 -2.60 -15.84
C GLU A 124 -1.05 -2.39 -16.21
N GLN A 125 -1.95 -2.61 -15.26
CA GLN A 125 -3.38 -2.29 -15.45
C GLN A 125 -3.68 -0.79 -15.39
N GLY A 126 -2.69 0.00 -14.96
CA GLY A 126 -2.77 1.44 -14.80
C GLY A 126 -3.57 1.89 -13.58
N ILE A 127 -3.51 3.19 -13.31
CA ILE A 127 -4.16 3.81 -12.16
C ILE A 127 -5.67 3.84 -12.33
N LYS A 128 -6.42 3.43 -11.28
CA LYS A 128 -7.88 3.61 -11.22
C LYS A 128 -8.21 4.80 -10.32
N ILE A 129 -8.50 5.93 -10.95
CA ILE A 129 -8.93 7.14 -10.24
C ILE A 129 -10.40 6.99 -9.84
N GLY A 130 -10.68 7.24 -8.56
CA GLY A 130 -12.04 7.31 -8.05
C GLY A 130 -12.09 8.00 -6.69
N TRP A 131 -13.31 8.20 -6.19
CA TRP A 131 -13.55 9.09 -5.05
C TRP A 131 -13.48 8.37 -3.71
N THR A 132 -14.00 7.15 -3.66
CA THR A 132 -14.21 6.42 -2.41
C THR A 132 -14.13 4.90 -2.63
N ILE A 133 -13.98 4.19 -1.53
CA ILE A 133 -14.26 2.76 -1.39
C ILE A 133 -14.81 2.50 0.02
N SER A 134 -15.65 1.49 0.24
CA SER A 134 -16.03 1.10 1.60
C SER A 134 -14.91 0.29 2.25
N ARG A 135 -14.76 0.43 3.57
CA ARG A 135 -13.83 -0.41 4.35
C ARG A 135 -14.12 -1.90 4.17
N LEU A 136 -15.39 -2.27 4.01
CA LEU A 136 -15.81 -3.66 3.84
C LEU A 136 -15.38 -4.24 2.49
N ASP A 137 -15.53 -3.48 1.40
CA ASP A 137 -15.09 -3.94 0.07
C ASP A 137 -13.56 -4.00 -0.02
N LEU A 138 -12.85 -3.02 0.58
CA LEU A 138 -11.39 -3.04 0.67
C LEU A 138 -10.91 -4.28 1.44
N ALA A 139 -11.44 -4.50 2.64
CA ALA A 139 -11.06 -5.63 3.48
C ALA A 139 -11.39 -6.97 2.82
N LYS A 140 -12.54 -7.07 2.15
CA LYS A 140 -12.91 -8.26 1.39
C LYS A 140 -11.93 -8.55 0.26
N TRP A 141 -11.57 -7.52 -0.52
CA TRP A 141 -10.58 -7.68 -1.58
C TRP A 141 -9.22 -8.11 -1.03
N MET A 142 -8.74 -7.48 0.05
CA MET A 142 -7.50 -7.86 0.72
C MET A 142 -7.53 -9.32 1.18
N PHE A 143 -8.62 -9.77 1.78
CA PHE A 143 -8.76 -11.14 2.25
C PHE A 143 -8.77 -12.14 1.08
N GLU A 144 -9.55 -11.87 0.03
CA GLU A 144 -9.66 -12.78 -1.13
C GLU A 144 -8.35 -12.87 -1.92
N GLU A 145 -7.66 -11.75 -2.16
CA GLU A 145 -6.48 -11.71 -3.04
C GLU A 145 -5.16 -11.94 -2.29
N LEU A 146 -5.04 -11.43 -1.06
CA LEU A 146 -3.77 -11.38 -0.33
C LEU A 146 -3.68 -12.40 0.82
N VAL A 147 -4.81 -12.98 1.24
CA VAL A 147 -4.82 -13.98 2.32
C VAL A 147 -5.23 -15.35 1.80
N GLN A 148 -6.37 -15.45 1.11
CA GLN A 148 -6.81 -16.71 0.49
C GLN A 148 -6.13 -16.96 -0.86
N GLY A 149 -5.91 -15.89 -1.61
CA GLY A 149 -5.20 -15.90 -2.88
C GLY A 149 -3.68 -15.95 -2.72
N ASP A 150 -3.00 -15.74 -3.83
CA ASP A 150 -1.55 -15.69 -3.86
C ASP A 150 -1.06 -14.24 -3.81
N ALA A 151 -0.68 -13.79 -2.62
CA ALA A 151 -0.18 -12.44 -2.39
C ALA A 151 1.11 -12.13 -3.18
N HIS A 152 1.90 -13.14 -3.55
CA HIS A 152 3.14 -12.92 -4.30
C HIS A 152 2.88 -12.42 -5.72
N LYS A 153 1.69 -12.67 -6.29
CA LYS A 153 1.26 -12.06 -7.56
C LYS A 153 1.17 -10.55 -7.49
N TRP A 154 1.06 -10.01 -6.28
CA TRP A 154 0.94 -8.57 -6.03
C TRP A 154 2.26 -7.92 -5.61
N LYS A 155 3.34 -8.72 -5.49
CA LYS A 155 4.65 -8.26 -5.00
C LYS A 155 5.17 -7.08 -5.82
N GLY A 156 5.56 -6.01 -5.12
CA GLY A 156 6.09 -4.77 -5.66
C GLY A 156 5.06 -3.84 -6.29
N LYS A 157 3.78 -4.22 -6.30
CA LYS A 157 2.73 -3.44 -6.95
C LYS A 157 2.16 -2.38 -6.00
N CYS A 158 1.89 -1.20 -6.55
CA CYS A 158 1.06 -0.17 -5.93
C CYS A 158 -0.36 -0.31 -6.46
N VAL A 159 -1.27 -0.78 -5.63
CA VAL A 159 -2.63 -1.22 -6.00
C VAL A 159 -3.66 -0.15 -5.65
N TYR A 160 -4.42 0.27 -6.64
CA TYR A 160 -5.50 1.24 -6.56
C TYR A 160 -6.85 0.52 -6.53
N LEU A 161 -7.58 0.72 -5.43
CA LEU A 161 -8.88 0.08 -5.18
C LEU A 161 -9.94 1.16 -4.99
N THR A 162 -10.89 1.23 -5.92
CA THR A 162 -11.92 2.26 -5.90
C THR A 162 -13.25 1.75 -6.46
N TYR A 163 -14.33 2.50 -6.26
CA TYR A 163 -15.57 2.31 -7.01
C TYR A 163 -15.49 2.99 -8.38
#